data_AF-A0A392VAD4-F1
#
_entry.id   AF-A0A392VAD4-F1
#
_cell.length_a   1.000
_cell.length_b   1.000
_cell.length_c   1.000
_cell.angle_alpha   90.00
_cell.angle_beta   90.00
_cell.angle_gamma   90.00
#
_symmetry.space_group_name_H-M   'P 1'
#
loop_
_entity.id
_entity.type
_entity.pdbx_description
1 polymer ?
#
loop_
_entity_poly.entity_id
_entity_poly.type
_entity_poly.pdbx_seq_one_letter_code
_entity_poly.pdbx_strand_id
1 'polypeptide(L)' 'VPVEEDYAKFHFHWNKGHFLTEAKDFTYRRTDLSADEVSDYDKLVAFVGTFPANLLEDSEGNPLMDEHGRQR' A
#
# COMPACT_ATOMS: atom_id res chain seq x y z
N VAL A 1 2.08 32.36 -5.67
CA VAL A 1 2.72 31.24 -6.41
C VAL A 1 2.35 29.98 -5.67
N PRO A 2 1.73 28.96 -6.29
CA PRO A 2 1.52 27.68 -5.63
C PRO A 2 2.89 27.10 -5.29
N VAL A 3 3.10 26.70 -4.04
CA VAL A 3 4.30 25.97 -3.66
C VAL A 3 4.13 24.56 -4.20
N GLU A 4 4.98 24.19 -5.15
CA GLU A 4 5.11 22.82 -5.61
C GLU A 4 5.74 22.05 -4.44
N GLU A 5 4.91 21.44 -3.60
CA GLU A 5 5.39 20.53 -2.56
C GLU A 5 6.04 19.34 -3.26
N ASP A 6 7.35 19.17 -3.05
CA ASP A 6 8.09 18.02 -3.51
C ASP A 6 7.62 16.79 -2.73
N TYR A 7 6.60 16.11 -3.26
CA TYR A 7 6.03 14.89 -2.69
C TYR A 7 7.04 13.72 -2.65
N ALA A 8 8.24 13.85 -3.24
CA ALA A 8 9.32 12.87 -3.07
C ALA A 8 10.00 12.98 -1.70
N LYS A 9 9.76 14.05 -0.94
CA LYS A 9 10.30 14.25 0.41
C LYS A 9 9.41 13.59 1.45
N PHE A 10 9.42 12.26 1.47
CA PHE A 10 8.82 11.52 2.59
C PHE A 10 9.58 11.88 3.88
N HIS A 11 8.89 12.54 4.82
CA HIS A 11 9.42 12.82 6.16
C HIS A 11 9.66 11.55 7.00
N PHE A 12 9.35 10.37 6.45
CA PHE A 12 9.56 9.08 7.08
C PHE A 12 10.98 8.59 6.79
N HIS A 13 11.92 8.92 7.69
CA HIS A 13 13.21 8.26 7.71
C HIS A 13 13.11 6.99 8.58
N TRP A 14 13.36 5.83 7.99
CA TRP A 14 13.45 4.58 8.74
C TRP A 14 14.69 4.67 9.65
N ASN A 15 14.47 4.75 10.96
CA ASN A 15 15.56 4.71 11.94
C ASN A 15 15.84 3.27 12.36
N LYS A 16 16.97 3.04 13.04
CA LYS A 16 17.33 1.68 13.53
C LYS A 16 16.24 1.05 14.39
N GLY A 17 15.45 1.85 15.11
CA GLY A 17 14.31 1.40 15.90
C GLY A 17 13.19 0.77 15.07
N HIS A 18 12.88 1.34 13.90
CA HIS A 18 11.86 0.77 12.99
C HIS A 18 12.20 -0.64 12.51
N PHE A 19 13.48 -0.95 12.32
CA PHE A 19 13.92 -2.29 11.91
C PHE A 19 13.90 -3.31 13.06
N LEU A 20 13.81 -2.84 14.30
CA LEU A 20 13.74 -3.68 15.50
C LEU A 20 12.29 -3.93 15.94
N THR A 21 11.33 -3.20 15.38
CA THR A 21 9.91 -3.44 15.61
C THR A 21 9.50 -4.78 14.98
N GLU A 22 8.86 -5.63 15.76
CA GLU A 22 8.49 -6.96 15.29
C GLU A 22 7.30 -6.87 14.33
N ALA A 23 7.20 -7.78 13.36
CA ALA A 23 6.10 -7.77 12.38
C ALA A 23 4.72 -7.81 13.03
N LYS A 24 4.60 -8.43 14.22
CA LYS A 24 3.36 -8.49 15.02
C LYS A 24 2.86 -7.11 15.45
N ASP A 25 3.75 -6.11 15.53
CA ASP A 25 3.40 -4.74 15.92
C ASP A 25 2.84 -3.94 14.73
N PHE A 26 2.88 -4.50 13.52
CA PHE A 26 2.30 -3.91 12.30
C PHE A 26 1.16 -4.75 11.71
N THR A 27 0.93 -5.95 12.23
CA THR A 27 -0.07 -6.89 11.72
C THR A 27 -1.18 -7.06 12.75
N TYR A 28 -2.31 -6.43 12.46
CA TYR A 28 -3.49 -6.48 13.32
C TYR A 28 -4.51 -7.44 12.74
N ARG A 29 -5.08 -8.31 13.59
CA ARG A 29 -6.26 -9.07 13.17
C ARG A 29 -7.45 -8.13 13.19
N ARG A 30 -8.36 -8.28 12.23
CA ARG A 30 -9.60 -7.47 12.20
C ARG A 30 -10.39 -7.57 13.51
N THR A 31 -10.31 -8.70 14.22
CA THR A 31 -10.95 -8.91 15.52
C THR A 31 -10.38 -8.05 16.65
N ASP A 32 -9.16 -7.54 16.49
CA ASP A 32 -8.46 -6.74 17.48
C ASP A 32 -8.68 -5.23 17.25
N LEU A 33 -9.38 -4.86 16.17
CA LEU A 33 -9.69 -3.47 15.81
C LEU A 33 -10.95 -2.97 16.55
N SER A 34 -10.94 -1.69 16.90
CA SER A 34 -12.14 -0.97 17.35
C SER A 34 -13.15 -0.80 16.22
N ALA A 35 -14.39 -0.44 16.55
CA ALA A 35 -15.45 -0.22 15.55
C ALA A 35 -15.09 0.89 14.54
N ASP A 36 -14.42 1.95 15.01
CA ASP A 36 -13.98 3.05 14.17
C ASP A 36 -12.86 2.61 13.22
N GLU A 37 -11.86 1.88 13.73
CA GLU A 37 -10.77 1.34 12.91
C GLU A 37 -11.26 0.32 11.86
N VAL A 38 -12.27 -0.49 12.20
CA VAL A 38 -12.92 -1.38 11.23
C VAL A 38 -13.59 -0.59 10.11
N SER A 39 -14.29 0.49 10.46
CA SER A 39 -14.94 1.38 9.48
C SER A 39 -13.91 2.03 8.55
N ASP A 40 -12.80 2.51 9.09
CA ASP A 40 -11.72 3.10 8.30
C ASP A 40 -11.01 2.06 7.42
N TYR A 41 -10.78 0.85 7.93
CA TYR A 41 -10.28 -0.27 7.13
C TYR A 41 -11.22 -0.61 5.96
N ASP A 42 -12.53 -0.63 6.19
CA ASP A 42 -13.50 -0.92 5.13
C ASP A 42 -13.50 0.16 4.03
N LYS A 43 -13.33 1.43 4.39
CA LYS A 43 -13.13 2.52 3.41
C LYS A 43 -11.86 2.30 2.59
N LEU A 44 -10.76 1.89 3.22
CA LEU A 44 -9.50 1.59 2.54
C LEU A 44 -9.66 0.41 1.57
N VAL A 45 -10.31 -0.67 1.99
CA VAL A 45 -10.59 -1.82 1.12
C VAL A 45 -11.44 -1.41 -0.08
N ALA A 46 -12.50 -0.63 0.14
CA ALA A 46 -13.34 -0.14 -0.95
C ALA A 46 -12.55 0.75 -1.92
N PHE A 47 -11.73 1.66 -1.40
CA PHE A 47 -10.86 2.52 -2.19
C PHE A 47 -9.85 1.72 -3.02
N VAL A 48 -9.12 0.79 -2.40
CA VAL A 48 -8.16 -0.09 -3.10
C VAL A 48 -8.87 -0.94 -4.17
N GLY A 49 -10.09 -1.40 -3.89
CA GLY A 49 -10.90 -2.14 -4.86
C GLY A 49 -11.33 -1.34 -6.09
N THR A 50 -11.23 0.00 -6.06
CA THR A 50 -11.47 0.84 -7.25
C THR A 50 -10.28 0.90 -8.19
N PHE A 51 -9.09 0.56 -7.72
CA PHE A 51 -7.93 0.50 -8.59
C PHE A 51 -8.06 -0.69 -9.53
N PRO A 52 -7.63 -0.55 -10.80
CA PRO A 52 -7.48 -1.71 -11.66
C PRO A 52 -6.56 -2.72 -10.95
N ALA A 53 -6.86 -4.02 -11.08
CA ALA A 53 -5.96 -5.06 -10.60
C ALA A 53 -4.54 -4.73 -11.08
N ASN A 54 -3.61 -4.53 -10.14
CA ASN A 54 -2.29 -3.95 -10.38
C ASN A 54 -1.70 -4.52 -11.68
N LEU A 55 -1.81 -3.77 -12.77
CA LEU A 55 -1.18 -4.15 -14.02
C LEU A 55 0.30 -3.85 -13.79
N LEU A 56 1.07 -4.86 -13.41
CA LEU A 56 2.52 -4.72 -13.46
C LEU A 56 2.85 -4.53 -14.93
N GLU A 57 3.20 -3.32 -15.33
CA GLU A 57 3.51 -2.98 -16.71
C GLU A 57 5.03 -2.95 -16.93
N ASP A 58 5.48 -3.33 -18.13
CA ASP A 58 6.85 -3.07 -18.56
C ASP A 58 7.05 -1.57 -18.88
N SER A 59 8.25 -1.19 -19.31
CA SER A 59 8.57 0.20 -19.68
C SER A 59 7.80 0.73 -20.89
N GLU A 60 7.11 -0.14 -21.63
CA GLU A 60 6.29 0.20 -22.80
C GLU A 60 4.79 0.22 -22.47
N GLY A 61 4.39 -0.07 -21.23
CA GLY A 61 3.01 -0.08 -20.78
C GLY A 61 2.28 -1.40 -21.05
N ASN A 62 2.99 -2.48 -21.36
CA ASN A 62 2.38 -3.79 -21.56
C ASN A 62 2.25 -4.55 -20.23
N PRO A 63 1.11 -5.22 -19.95
CA PRO A 63 0.99 -6.09 -18.79
C PRO A 63 2.04 -7.20 -18.77
N LEU A 64 2.80 -7.28 -17.68
CA LEU A 64 3.70 -8.37 -17.35
C LEU A 64 2.88 -9.63 -17.05
N MET A 65 3.28 -10.71 -17.70
CA MET A 65 2.65 -12.02 -17.55
C MET A 65 3.61 -12.97 -16.81
N ASP A 66 3.04 -13.91 -16.06
CA ASP A 66 3.79 -15.03 -15.51
C ASP A 66 4.25 -15.99 -16.62
N GLU A 67 5.01 -17.01 -16.25
CA GLU A 67 5.48 -18.07 -17.15
C GLU A 67 4.37 -18.85 -17.88
N HIS A 68 3.11 -18.68 -17.46
CA HIS A 68 1.93 -19.29 -18.04
C HIS A 68 1.05 -18.29 -18.82
N GLY A 69 1.53 -17.06 -19.05
CA GLY A 69 0.79 -16.03 -19.79
C GLY A 69 -0.34 -15.39 -18.99
N ARG A 70 -0.37 -15.56 -17.67
CA ARG A 70 -1.38 -14.95 -16.79
C ARG A 70 -0.85 -13.65 -16.22
N GLN A 71 -1.67 -12.61 -16.23
CA GLN A 71 -1.39 -11.39 -15.47
C GLN A 71 -1.34 -11.72 -13.98
N ARG A 72 -0.32 -11.22 -13.29
CA ARG A 72 -0.20 -11.29 -11.83
C ARG A 72 -0.89 -10.13 -11.15
#